data_AF-A0AAU8WBA6-F1
#
_entry.id   AF-A0AAU8WBA6-F1
#
_cell.length_a   1.000
_cell.length_b   1.000
_cell.length_c   1.000
_cell.angle_alpha   90.00
_cell.angle_beta   90.00
_cell.angle_gamma   90.00
#
_symmetry.space_group_name_H-M   'P 1'
#
loop_
_entity.id
_entity.type
_entity.pdbx_description
1 polymer ?
#
loop_
_entity_poly.entity_id
_entity_poly.type
_entity_poly.pdbx_seq_one_letter_code
_entity_poly.pdbx_strand_id
1 'polypeptide(L)' 'MDFPTNEECYDAMYQFASYYMEGDVKEKWLDIIADGLKTGRSAPGKGFLYDLDKAIKVSGKPNMPKRKELYQLICEASL' A
#
# COMPACT_ATOMS: atom_id res chain seq x y z
N MET A 1 1.53 7.93 -21.04
CA MET A 1 1.73 7.22 -19.77
C MET A 1 0.40 7.32 -19.06
N ASP A 2 -0.38 6.24 -19.08
CA ASP A 2 -1.61 6.16 -18.28
C ASP A 2 -1.17 6.07 -16.82
N PHE A 3 -1.52 7.08 -16.03
CA PHE A 3 -1.28 7.06 -14.59
C PHE A 3 -2.07 5.89 -13.98
N PRO A 4 -1.50 5.16 -13.01
CA PRO A 4 -2.24 4.10 -12.34
C PRO A 4 -3.50 4.65 -11.70
N THR A 5 -4.60 3.91 -11.86
CA THR A 5 -5.88 4.25 -11.26
C THR A 5 -5.79 4.20 -9.75
N ASN A 6 -6.66 4.95 -9.08
CA ASN A 6 -6.73 4.96 -7.62
C ASN A 6 -7.02 3.55 -7.06
N GLU A 7 -7.78 2.74 -7.79
CA GLU A 7 -8.06 1.33 -7.46
C GLU A 7 -6.78 0.48 -7.51
N GLU A 8 -5.96 0.62 -8.57
CA GLU A 8 -4.68 -0.10 -8.67
C GLU A 8 -3.71 0.27 -7.54
N CYS A 9 -3.75 1.54 -7.10
CA CYS A 9 -2.93 2.01 -5.99
C CYS A 9 -3.37 1.39 -4.66
N TYR A 10 -4.68 1.39 -4.42
CA TYR A 10 -5.25 0.78 -3.21
C TYR A 10 -5.10 -0.75 -3.20
N ASP A 11 -5.17 -1.42 -4.36
CA ASP A 11 -4.89 -2.84 -4.48
C ASP A 11 -3.43 -3.16 -4.15
N ALA A 12 -2.48 -2.38 -4.69
CA ALA A 12 -1.07 -2.53 -4.34
C ALA A 12 -0.83 -2.31 -2.83
N MET A 13 -1.46 -1.29 -2.23
CA MET A 13 -1.41 -1.05 -0.79
C MET A 13 -1.97 -2.25 -0.01
N TYR A 14 -3.10 -2.81 -0.44
CA TYR A 14 -3.72 -3.96 0.19
C TYR A 14 -2.82 -5.19 0.17
N GLN A 15 -2.19 -5.47 -0.97
CA GLN A 15 -1.25 -6.58 -1.12
C GLN A 15 -0.07 -6.45 -0.15
N PHE A 16 0.55 -5.27 -0.08
CA PHE A 16 1.67 -5.03 0.83
C PHE A 16 1.26 -5.08 2.30
N ALA A 17 0.14 -4.47 2.67
CA ALA A 17 -0.38 -4.49 4.02
C ALA A 17 -0.68 -5.92 4.47
N SER A 18 -1.31 -6.70 3.61
CA SER A 18 -1.65 -8.09 3.89
C SER A 18 -0.42 -8.98 4.06
N TYR A 19 0.66 -8.69 3.34
CA TYR A 19 1.89 -9.49 3.37
C TYR A 19 2.83 -9.10 4.50
N TYR A 20 3.14 -7.81 4.67
CA TYR A 20 4.17 -7.34 5.59
C TYR A 20 3.65 -6.81 6.93
N MET A 21 2.45 -6.22 6.97
CA MET A 21 1.93 -5.59 8.18
C MET A 21 1.14 -6.58 9.03
N GLU A 22 1.15 -6.38 10.34
CA GLU A 22 0.46 -7.21 11.33
C GLU A 22 -0.14 -6.34 12.44
N GLY A 23 -1.12 -6.86 13.17
CA GLY A 23 -1.82 -6.16 14.27
C GLY A 23 -2.50 -4.85 13.85
N ASP A 24 -2.56 -3.89 14.78
CA ASP A 24 -3.26 -2.61 14.63
C ASP A 24 -2.83 -1.81 13.39
N VAL A 25 -1.55 -1.94 12.98
CA VAL A 25 -1.03 -1.23 11.80
C VAL A 25 -1.67 -1.78 10.53
N LYS A 26 -1.84 -3.10 10.43
CA LYS A 26 -2.53 -3.73 9.30
C LYS A 26 -3.99 -3.30 9.27
N GLU A 27 -4.70 -3.41 10.38
CA GLU A 27 -6.13 -3.07 10.46
C GLU A 27 -6.38 -1.61 10.09
N LYS A 28 -5.59 -0.68 10.65
CA LYS A 28 -5.64 0.74 10.29
C LYS A 28 -5.49 0.97 8.79
N TRP A 29 -4.51 0.31 8.15
CA TRP A 29 -4.28 0.50 6.72
C TRP A 29 -5.38 -0.12 5.87
N LEU A 30 -5.93 -1.28 6.26
CA LEU A 30 -7.08 -1.88 5.59
C LEU A 30 -8.32 -1.00 5.67
N ASP A 31 -8.58 -0.35 6.81
CA ASP A 31 -9.69 0.60 6.95
C ASP A 31 -9.51 1.82 6.04
N ILE A 32 -8.30 2.38 5.98
CA ILE A 32 -7.99 3.51 5.09
C ILE A 32 -8.15 3.12 3.62
N ILE A 33 -7.73 1.91 3.25
CA ILE A 33 -7.89 1.38 1.89
C ILE A 33 -9.39 1.24 1.56
N ALA A 34 -10.17 0.65 2.46
CA ALA A 34 -11.62 0.46 2.26
C ALA A 34 -12.37 1.79 2.17
N ASP A 35 -12.09 2.76 3.04
CA ASP A 35 -12.67 4.12 2.98
C ASP A 35 -12.28 4.83 1.68
N GLY A 36 -11.01 4.71 1.28
CA GLY A 36 -10.47 5.29 0.06
C GLY A 36 -11.17 4.79 -1.21
N LEU A 37 -11.31 3.47 -1.34
CA LEU A 37 -12.04 2.84 -2.44
C LEU A 37 -13.52 3.26 -2.48
N LYS A 38 -14.16 3.41 -1.31
CA LYS A 38 -15.57 3.81 -1.21
C LYS A 38 -15.81 5.29 -1.53
N THR A 39 -14.90 6.15 -1.10
CA THR A 39 -15.04 7.61 -1.21
C THR A 39 -14.40 8.18 -2.49
N GLY A 40 -13.59 7.38 -3.19
CA GLY A 40 -12.80 7.84 -4.32
C GLY A 40 -11.67 8.81 -3.93
N ARG A 41 -11.32 8.88 -2.64
CA ARG A 41 -10.20 9.72 -2.16
C ARG A 41 -8.88 9.17 -2.68
N SER A 42 -7.94 10.07 -2.97
CA SER A 42 -6.60 9.68 -3.41
C SER A 42 -5.87 8.85 -2.34
N ALA A 43 -5.19 7.79 -2.79
CA ALA A 43 -4.39 6.93 -1.94
C ALA A 43 -3.29 7.69 -1.18
N PRO A 44 -3.18 7.55 0.15
CA PRO A 44 -2.16 8.21 0.96
C PRO A 44 -0.80 7.48 0.87
N GLY A 45 -0.24 7.42 -0.34
CA GLY A 45 0.94 6.61 -0.67
C GLY A 45 2.15 6.88 0.23
N LYS A 46 2.51 8.15 0.50
CA LYS A 46 3.68 8.49 1.35
C LYS A 46 3.56 7.97 2.79
N GLY A 47 2.39 8.11 3.40
CA GLY A 47 2.16 7.61 4.77
C GLY A 47 2.21 6.09 4.82
N PHE A 48 1.61 5.44 3.82
CA PHE A 48 1.62 3.99 3.68
C PHE A 48 3.03 3.42 3.52
N LEU A 49 3.82 3.99 2.62
CA LEU A 49 5.18 3.54 2.35
C LEU A 49 6.08 3.64 3.59
N TYR A 50 5.91 4.67 4.42
CA TYR A 50 6.65 4.81 5.66
C TYR A 50 6.38 3.67 6.65
N ASP A 51 5.11 3.32 6.86
CA ASP A 51 4.73 2.21 7.74
C ASP A 51 5.09 0.86 7.11
N LEU A 52 4.99 0.74 5.79
CA LEU A 52 5.40 -0.45 5.04
C LEU A 52 6.90 -0.72 5.20
N ASP A 53 7.75 0.29 5.03
CA ASP A 53 9.20 0.13 5.19
C ASP A 53 9.58 -0.30 6.61
N LYS A 54 8.86 0.18 7.63
CA LYS A 54 9.02 -0.30 9.00
C LYS A 54 8.63 -1.77 9.12
N ALA A 55 7.45 -2.14 8.58
CA ALA A 55 6.95 -3.51 8.62
C ALA A 55 7.90 -4.48 7.90
N ILE A 56 8.42 -4.11 6.72
CA ILE A 56 9.40 -4.92 5.98
C ILE A 56 10.65 -5.19 6.83
N LYS A 57 11.21 -4.15 7.48
CA LYS A 57 12.41 -4.26 8.31
C LYS A 57 12.27 -5.22 9.48
N VAL A 58 11.06 -5.34 10.06
CA VAL A 58 10.82 -6.18 11.25
C VAL A 58 10.20 -7.54 10.92
N SER A 59 9.57 -7.70 9.75
CA SER A 59 8.79 -8.91 9.44
C SER A 59 9.63 -10.18 9.27
N GLY A 60 10.92 -10.07 8.92
CA GLY A 60 11.75 -11.21 8.54
C GLY A 60 11.26 -11.99 7.30
N LYS A 61 10.18 -11.53 6.65
CA LYS A 61 9.57 -12.16 5.48
C LYS A 61 10.44 -11.91 4.24
N PRO A 62 10.47 -12.85 3.28
CA PRO A 62 11.20 -12.63 2.03
C PRO A 62 10.62 -11.44 1.25
N ASN A 63 11.36 -10.99 0.23
CA ASN A 63 10.84 -9.97 -0.68
C ASN A 63 9.58 -10.48 -1.38
N MET A 64 8.53 -9.67 -1.37
CA MET A 64 7.26 -9.98 -2.01
C MET A 64 7.47 -10.13 -3.51
N PRO A 65 6.85 -11.14 -4.15
CA PRO A 65 6.79 -11.21 -5.61
C PRO A 65 6.24 -9.91 -6.18
N LYS A 66 6.81 -9.43 -7.30
CA LYS A 66 6.42 -8.16 -7.94
C LYS A 66 6.57 -6.91 -7.05
N ARG A 67 7.37 -6.97 -5.97
CA ARG A 67 7.61 -5.83 -5.06
C ARG A 67 7.88 -4.53 -5.79
N LYS A 68 8.75 -4.53 -6.81
CA LYS A 68 9.10 -3.31 -7.55
C LYS A 68 7.90 -2.72 -8.31
N GLU A 69 7.12 -3.57 -8.97
CA GLU A 69 5.94 -3.17 -9.75
C GLU A 69 4.85 -2.62 -8.81
N LEU A 70 4.53 -3.33 -7.73
CA LEU A 70 3.56 -2.87 -6.73
C LEU A 70 4.00 -1.57 -6.05
N TYR A 71 5.29 -1.41 -5.79
CA TYR A 71 5.82 -0.19 -5.17
C TYR A 71 5.70 1.02 -6.12
N GLN A 72 5.89 0.81 -7.43
CA GLN A 72 5.70 1.86 -8.44
C GLN A 72 4.25 2.33 -8.52
N LEU A 73 3.28 1.42 -8.41
CA LEU A 73 1.85 1.77 -8.38
C LEU A 73 1.53 2.75 -7.24
N ILE A 74 2.11 2.55 -6.05
CA ILE A 74 1.86 3.41 -4.88
C ILE A 74 2.59 4.76 -4.99
N CYS A 75 3.73 4.80 -5.68
CA CYS A 75 4.56 5.99 -5.85
C CYS A 75 4.00 7.00 -6.86
N GLU A 76 3.26 6.56 -7.88
CA GLU A 76 2.76 7.44 -8.95
C GLU A 76 1.45 8.15 -8.62
N ALA A 77 0.67 7.67 -7.64
CA ALA A 77 -0.54 8.37 -7.16
C ALA A 77 -0.27 9.63 -6.32
N SER A 78 0.99 10.03 -6.15
CA SER A 78 1.42 11.18 -5.33
C SER A 78 1.81 12.42 -6.14
N LEU A 79 1.45 12.50 -7.43
CA LEU A 79 1.66 13.69 -8.28
C LEU A 79 0.36 14.43 -8.55
#